data_AF-G7MUK9-F1
#
_entry.id   AF-G7MUK9-F1
#
_cell.length_a   1.000
_cell.length_b   1.000
_cell.length_c   1.000
_cell.angle_alpha   90.00
_cell.angle_beta   90.00
_cell.angle_gamma   90.00
#
_symmetry.space_group_name_H-M   'P 1'
#
loop_
_entity.id
_entity.type
_entity.pdbx_description
1 polymer ?
#
loop_
_entity_poly.entity_id
_entity_poly.type
_entity_poly.pdbx_seq_one_letter_code
_entity_poly.pdbx_strand_id
1 'polypeptide(L)'
;MAASVTFYRLLSRCGKAARSRPLGARCFGVRVSPTGEKITHTGQVYDDKDYRRIRFVDRQKEVNENFAIDLIAEQPVSEVQTRVIACDGGGGALGHPKVYINLDKETKTGTCGYCGLQFRQHPH
;
A
#
# COMPACT_ATOMS: atom_id res chain seq x y z
N MET A 1 -64.64 24.12 -25.86
CA MET A 1 -64.52 22.64 -25.82
C MET A 1 -63.05 22.30 -26.03
N ALA A 2 -62.25 22.31 -24.96
CA ALA A 2 -60.79 22.33 -25.02
C ALA A 2 -60.19 20.92 -25.05
N ALA A 3 -59.26 20.67 -25.98
CA ALA A 3 -58.56 19.42 -26.17
C ALA A 3 -57.57 19.15 -25.02
N SER A 4 -57.65 17.94 -24.45
CA SER A 4 -56.77 17.44 -23.40
C SER A 4 -55.37 17.16 -23.95
N VAL A 5 -54.36 17.87 -23.42
CA VAL A 5 -52.95 17.67 -23.73
C VAL A 5 -52.37 16.74 -22.67
N THR A 6 -52.22 15.46 -22.97
CA THR A 6 -51.63 14.48 -22.05
C THR A 6 -50.12 14.41 -22.26
N PHE A 7 -49.38 15.16 -21.45
CA PHE A 7 -47.92 15.09 -21.36
C PHE A 7 -47.48 13.70 -20.87
N TYR A 8 -46.88 12.90 -21.74
CA TYR A 8 -46.17 11.68 -21.37
C TYR A 8 -44.92 12.04 -20.56
N ARG A 9 -44.98 11.87 -19.24
CA ARG A 9 -43.82 11.95 -18.34
C ARG A 9 -42.88 10.78 -18.63
N LEU A 10 -41.73 11.04 -19.25
CA LEU A 10 -40.61 10.11 -19.25
C LEU A 10 -40.14 9.90 -17.80
N LEU A 11 -40.27 8.67 -17.32
CA LEU A 11 -39.62 8.20 -16.10
C LEU A 11 -38.11 8.15 -16.34
N SER A 12 -37.41 9.20 -15.93
CA SER A 12 -35.95 9.20 -15.82
C SER A 12 -35.52 8.06 -14.88
N ARG A 13 -34.85 7.07 -15.47
CA ARG A 13 -34.15 5.99 -14.76
C ARG A 13 -33.27 6.61 -13.67
N CYS A 14 -33.58 6.28 -12.42
CA CYS A 14 -32.69 6.45 -11.28
C CYS A 14 -31.44 5.60 -11.54
N GLY A 15 -30.38 6.24 -12.06
CA GLY A 15 -29.06 5.65 -12.13
C GLY A 15 -28.60 5.39 -10.70
N LYS A 16 -28.56 4.12 -10.29
CA LYS A 16 -27.89 3.71 -9.07
C LYS A 16 -26.45 4.17 -9.18
N ALA A 17 -26.09 5.23 -8.46
CA ALA A 17 -24.71 5.57 -8.21
C ALA A 17 -24.09 4.37 -7.49
N ALA A 18 -23.38 3.54 -8.24
CA ALA A 18 -22.56 2.48 -7.68
C ALA A 18 -21.51 3.18 -6.82
N ARG A 19 -21.73 3.20 -5.50
CA ARG A 19 -20.68 3.50 -4.53
C ARG A 19 -19.59 2.47 -4.79
N SER A 20 -18.55 2.87 -5.53
CA SER A 20 -17.30 2.15 -5.53
C SER A 20 -16.89 2.05 -4.05
N ARG A 21 -16.92 0.83 -3.51
CA ARG A 21 -16.24 0.56 -2.24
C ARG A 21 -14.81 1.04 -2.47
N PRO A 22 -14.23 1.89 -1.60
CA PRO A 22 -12.81 2.16 -1.70
C PRO A 22 -12.15 0.78 -1.57
N LEU A 23 -11.42 0.38 -2.61
CA LEU A 23 -10.49 -0.74 -2.53
C LEU A 23 -9.65 -0.47 -1.29
N GLY A 24 -9.75 -1.38 -0.32
CA GLY A 24 -9.43 -1.11 1.09
C GLY A 24 -8.17 -0.28 1.24
N ALA A 25 -8.33 0.92 1.79
CA ALA A 25 -7.20 1.72 2.24
C ALA A 25 -6.43 0.83 3.22
N ARG A 26 -5.21 0.44 2.85
CA ARG A 26 -4.31 -0.21 3.80
C ARG A 26 -4.09 0.80 4.91
N CYS A 27 -4.49 0.46 6.14
CA CYS A 27 -4.14 1.28 7.29
C CYS A 27 -2.63 1.24 7.44
N PHE A 28 -1.97 2.29 6.97
CA PHE A 28 -0.56 2.54 7.15
C PHE A 28 -0.28 2.82 8.64
N GLY A 29 0.77 2.21 9.18
CA GLY A 29 1.27 2.46 10.53
C GLY A 29 0.86 1.46 11.61
N VAL A 30 1.23 1.82 12.84
CA VAL A 30 1.08 0.98 14.03
C VAL A 30 -0.38 0.74 14.36
N ARG A 31 -0.74 -0.55 14.48
CA ARG A 31 -2.04 -0.99 14.97
C ARG A 31 -1.98 -1.28 16.46
N VAL A 32 -3.11 -1.15 17.14
CA VAL A 32 -3.24 -1.44 18.57
C VAL A 32 -4.05 -2.72 18.75
N SER A 33 -3.57 -3.61 19.62
CA SER A 33 -4.26 -4.85 19.98
C SER A 33 -5.47 -4.59 20.88
N PRO A 34 -6.37 -5.58 21.07
CA PRO A 34 -7.48 -5.45 22.03
C PRO A 34 -7.04 -5.11 23.45
N THR A 35 -5.80 -5.49 23.82
CA THR A 35 -5.18 -5.20 25.11
C THR A 35 -4.64 -3.78 25.26
N GLY A 36 -4.71 -2.97 24.20
CA GLY A 36 -4.14 -1.63 24.16
C GLY A 36 -2.64 -1.58 23.85
N GLU A 37 -2.02 -2.71 23.52
CA GLU A 37 -0.58 -2.79 23.19
C GLU A 37 -0.34 -2.49 21.70
N LYS A 38 0.72 -1.73 21.39
CA LYS A 38 1.16 -1.49 20.02
C LYS A 38 1.68 -2.79 19.38
N ILE A 39 1.14 -3.13 18.21
CA ILE A 39 1.61 -4.25 17.40
C ILE A 39 2.88 -3.81 16.66
N THR A 40 3.91 -4.65 16.68
CA THR A 40 5.18 -4.34 16.00
C THR A 40 5.05 -4.42 14.47
N HIS A 41 6.02 -3.87 13.73
CA HIS A 41 6.06 -3.92 12.27
C HIS A 41 6.07 -5.35 11.68
N THR A 42 6.46 -6.35 12.49
CA THR A 42 6.40 -7.78 12.12
C THR A 42 5.05 -8.42 12.42
N GLY A 43 4.17 -7.75 13.17
CA GLY A 43 2.90 -8.28 13.66
C GLY A 43 2.95 -8.89 15.07
N GLN A 44 4.10 -8.87 15.76
CA GLN A 44 4.21 -9.43 17.11
C GLN A 44 3.46 -8.58 18.15
N VAL A 45 2.68 -9.27 18.98
CA VAL A 45 2.05 -8.79 20.22
C VAL A 45 1.90 -9.97 21.19
N TYR A 46 1.84 -9.72 22.49
CA TYR A 46 1.56 -10.77 23.48
C TYR A 46 0.06 -11.01 23.62
N ASP A 47 -0.31 -12.27 23.85
CA ASP A 47 -1.71 -12.63 24.12
C ASP A 47 -2.17 -12.07 25.48
N ASP A 48 -3.48 -11.90 25.64
CA ASP A 48 -4.10 -11.33 26.83
C ASP A 48 -3.76 -12.09 28.12
N LYS A 49 -3.58 -13.41 28.00
CA LYS A 49 -3.26 -14.35 29.09
C LYS A 49 -1.77 -14.61 29.24
N ASP A 50 -0.92 -13.99 28.42
CA ASP A 50 0.52 -14.22 28.47
C ASP A 50 1.14 -13.46 29.64
N TYR A 51 1.69 -14.21 30.59
CA TYR A 51 2.37 -13.65 31.77
C TYR A 51 3.54 -12.73 31.38
N ARG A 52 4.14 -12.91 30.19
CA ARG A 52 5.29 -12.13 29.72
C ARG A 52 4.97 -10.65 29.56
N ARG A 53 3.70 -10.25 29.47
CA ARG A 53 3.25 -8.86 29.39
C ARG A 53 3.55 -8.05 30.66
N ILE A 54 3.70 -8.71 31.81
CA ILE A 54 4.02 -8.05 33.09
C ILE A 54 5.25 -7.14 33.01
N ARG A 55 6.21 -7.44 32.11
CA ARG A 55 7.41 -6.62 31.90
C ARG A 55 7.13 -5.20 31.42
N PHE A 56 5.95 -4.97 30.83
CA PHE A 56 5.49 -3.68 30.31
C PHE A 56 4.41 -3.05 31.19
N VAL A 57 4.13 -3.60 32.37
CA VAL A 57 3.32 -2.88 33.35
C VAL A 57 4.20 -1.77 33.93
N ASP A 58 3.64 -0.55 34.01
CA ASP A 58 4.33 0.69 34.40
C ASP A 58 5.51 1.11 33.50
N ARG A 59 5.67 0.46 32.34
CA ARG A 59 6.73 0.75 31.36
C ARG A 59 6.16 0.75 29.95
N GLN A 60 6.78 1.48 29.03
CA GLN A 60 6.34 1.49 27.64
C GLN A 60 7.00 0.38 26.82
N LYS A 61 6.22 -0.29 25.96
CA LYS A 61 6.75 -1.13 24.88
C LYS A 61 7.19 -0.21 23.74
N GLU A 62 8.49 -0.16 23.50
CA GLU A 62 9.05 0.62 22.41
C GLU A 62 8.81 -0.09 21.06
N VAL A 63 8.15 0.62 20.14
CA VAL A 63 7.86 0.16 18.79
C VAL A 63 8.15 1.31 17.84
N ASN A 64 8.91 1.04 16.79
CA ASN A 64 9.11 2.01 15.71
C ASN A 64 7.79 2.26 14.97
N GLU A 65 7.36 3.52 14.88
CA GLU A 65 6.09 3.88 14.25
C GLU A 65 6.18 3.97 12.71
N ASN A 66 7.39 4.15 12.18
CA ASN A 66 7.65 4.27 10.75
C ASN A 66 7.89 2.89 10.14
N PHE A 67 6.84 2.27 9.60
CA PHE A 67 6.93 0.95 8.98
C PHE A 67 7.49 1.04 7.56
N ALA A 68 8.59 0.34 7.27
CA ALA A 68 9.22 0.36 5.95
C ALA A 68 8.31 -0.17 4.82
N ILE A 69 7.41 -1.12 5.14
CA ILE A 69 6.44 -1.67 4.17
C ILE A 69 5.56 -0.56 3.60
N ASP A 70 5.17 0.38 4.46
CA ASP A 70 4.27 1.48 4.13
C ASP A 70 5.00 2.54 3.31
N LEU A 71 6.21 2.91 3.77
CA LEU A 71 7.06 3.90 3.09
C LEU A 71 7.47 3.47 1.68
N ILE A 72 7.79 2.19 1.48
CA ILE A 72 8.14 1.67 0.15
C ILE A 72 6.93 1.58 -0.77
N ALA A 73 5.74 1.29 -0.23
CA ALA A 73 4.51 1.27 -1.01
C ALA A 73 4.05 2.68 -1.43
N GLU A 74 4.44 3.71 -0.66
CA GLU A 74 4.19 5.11 -0.99
C GLU A 74 5.08 5.62 -2.14
N GLN A 75 6.27 5.04 -2.33
CA GLN A 75 7.16 5.42 -3.42
C GLN A 75 6.56 5.08 -4.80
N PRO A 76 6.64 6.00 -5.78
CA PRO A 76 6.11 5.77 -7.11
C PRO A 76 6.94 4.70 -7.85
N VAL A 77 6.26 3.95 -8.72
CA VAL A 77 6.92 3.02 -9.63
C VAL A 77 7.70 3.82 -10.67
N SER A 78 8.99 3.54 -10.80
CA SER A 78 9.88 4.19 -11.76
C SER A 78 9.70 3.59 -13.16
N GLU A 79 9.29 4.41 -14.12
CA GLU A 79 9.14 3.98 -15.51
C GLU A 79 10.43 4.21 -16.30
N VAL A 80 10.86 3.18 -17.03
CA VAL A 80 12.07 3.20 -17.85
C VAL A 80 11.78 2.67 -19.25
N GLN A 81 12.55 3.08 -20.25
CA GLN A 81 12.39 2.55 -21.62
C GLN A 81 13.19 1.27 -21.86
N THR A 82 14.22 1.01 -21.04
CA THR A 82 15.11 -0.13 -21.22
C THR A 82 14.53 -1.41 -20.64
N ARG A 83 14.89 -2.53 -21.27
CA ARG A 83 14.51 -3.88 -20.84
C ARG A 83 15.19 -4.34 -19.55
N VAL A 84 16.42 -3.89 -19.31
CA VAL A 84 17.20 -4.21 -18.11
C VAL A 84 17.64 -2.89 -17.46
N ILE A 85 17.49 -2.78 -16.15
CA ILE A 85 17.93 -1.61 -15.38
C ILE A 85 18.99 -2.00 -14.37
N ALA A 86 19.90 -1.08 -14.08
CA ALA A 86 20.85 -1.22 -12.99
C ALA A 86 20.40 -0.37 -11.79
N CYS A 87 20.28 -1.00 -10.62
CA CYS A 87 19.95 -0.34 -9.37
C CYS A 87 21.13 -0.50 -8.41
N ASP A 88 21.61 0.62 -7.86
CA ASP A 88 22.64 0.71 -6.83
C ASP A 88 22.08 1.30 -5.51
N GLY A 89 20.81 1.71 -5.50
CA GLY A 89 20.18 2.36 -4.36
C GLY A 89 20.54 3.83 -4.18
N GLY A 90 21.25 4.42 -5.15
CA GLY A 90 21.71 5.80 -5.10
C GLY A 90 23.01 5.97 -4.30
N GLY A 91 23.78 7.01 -4.63
CA GLY A 91 25.02 7.34 -3.92
C GLY A 91 26.20 6.41 -4.20
N GLY A 92 26.14 5.58 -5.25
CA GLY A 92 27.23 4.71 -5.68
C GLY A 92 27.66 3.71 -4.61
N ALA A 93 28.73 4.02 -3.88
CA ALA A 93 29.24 3.16 -2.81
C ALA A 93 28.45 3.24 -1.49
N LEU A 94 27.58 4.26 -1.33
CA LEU A 94 26.75 4.42 -0.12
C LEU A 94 25.45 3.60 -0.15
N GLY A 95 25.10 3.07 -1.32
CA GLY A 95 23.91 2.25 -1.51
C GLY A 95 24.19 0.76 -1.33
N HIS A 96 23.51 -0.06 -2.12
CA HIS A 96 23.71 -1.52 -2.14
C HIS A 96 24.54 -1.95 -3.36
N PRO A 97 25.03 -3.20 -3.39
CA PRO A 97 25.73 -3.72 -4.56
C PRO A 97 24.88 -3.56 -5.83
N LYS A 98 25.51 -3.10 -6.91
CA LYS A 98 24.84 -2.88 -8.19
C LYS A 98 24.19 -4.18 -8.67
N VAL A 99 22.86 -4.16 -8.84
CA VAL A 99 22.09 -5.28 -9.37
C VAL A 99 21.35 -4.91 -10.64
N TYR A 100 21.17 -5.92 -11.49
CA TYR A 100 20.44 -5.79 -12.74
C TYR A 100 19.08 -6.45 -12.62
N ILE A 101 18.02 -5.71 -12.96
CA ILE A 101 16.63 -6.16 -12.85
C ILE A 101 16.05 -6.25 -14.26
N ASN A 102 15.48 -7.41 -14.59
CA ASN A 102 14.83 -7.65 -15.87
C ASN A 102 13.37 -7.18 -15.84
N LEU A 103 12.95 -6.45 -16.87
CA LEU A 103 11.61 -5.88 -17.02
C LEU A 103 10.81 -6.52 -18.16
N ASP A 104 11.23 -7.70 -18.63
CA ASP A 104 10.61 -8.47 -19.73
C ASP A 104 9.13 -8.78 -19.52
N LYS A 105 8.67 -8.79 -18.27
CA LYS A 105 7.30 -9.14 -17.91
C LYS A 105 6.50 -7.87 -17.67
N GLU A 106 5.74 -7.42 -18.66
CA GLU A 106 4.88 -6.23 -18.55
C GLU A 106 3.78 -6.34 -17.49
N THR A 107 3.41 -7.57 -17.12
CA THR A 107 2.34 -7.85 -16.12
C THR A 107 2.77 -7.59 -14.68
N LYS A 108 4.06 -7.49 -14.39
CA LYS A 108 4.59 -7.29 -13.03
C LYS A 108 5.68 -6.23 -13.02
N THR A 109 5.73 -5.43 -11.97
CA THR A 109 6.84 -4.51 -11.75
C THR A 109 8.09 -5.28 -11.31
N GLY A 110 9.25 -4.92 -11.85
CA GLY A 110 10.54 -5.42 -11.40
C GLY A 110 10.91 -4.76 -10.08
N THR A 111 10.90 -5.51 -8.99
CA THR A 111 11.23 -4.96 -7.66
C THR A 111 12.71 -5.20 -7.34
N CYS A 112 13.39 -4.17 -6.85
CA CYS A 112 14.76 -4.31 -6.36
C CYS A 112 14.76 -5.08 -5.03
N GLY A 113 15.57 -6.15 -4.92
CA GLY A 113 15.69 -6.96 -3.70
C GLY A 113 16.35 -6.24 -2.52
N TYR A 114 16.92 -5.05 -2.73
CA TYR A 114 17.58 -4.26 -1.68
C TYR A 114 16.73 -3.04 -1.31
N CYS A 115 16.56 -2.10 -2.24
CA CYS A 115 15.80 -0.88 -1.96
C CYS A 115 14.28 -1.08 -1.87
N GLY A 116 13.74 -2.18 -2.38
CA GLY A 116 12.29 -2.39 -2.50
C GLY A 116 11.61 -1.51 -3.55
N LEU A 117 12.34 -0.61 -4.21
CA LEU A 117 11.82 0.22 -5.31
C LEU A 117 11.36 -0.65 -6.48
N GLN A 118 10.30 -0.18 -7.13
CA GLN A 118 9.65 -0.88 -8.24
C GLN A 118 9.94 -0.16 -9.54
N PHE A 119 10.25 -0.95 -10.57
CA PHE A 119 10.53 -0.48 -11.92
C PHE A 119 9.57 -1.11 -12.92
N ARG A 120 9.17 -0.36 -13.94
CA ARG A 120 8.33 -0.85 -15.04
C ARG A 120 8.89 -0.36 -16.37
N GLN A 121 8.83 -1.21 -17.40
CA GLN A 121 9.15 -0.77 -18.74
C GLN A 121 7.96 0.00 -19.32
N HIS A 122 8.18 1.23 -19.78
CA HIS A 122 7.18 1.99 -20.53
C HIS A 122 7.22 1.52 -22.00
N PRO A 123 6.11 0.99 -22.54
CA PRO A 123 6.05 0.64 -23.96
C PRO A 123 6.13 1.90 -24.83
N HIS A 124 6.71 1.75 -26.02
CA HIS A 124 6.82 2.79 -27.03
C HIS A 124 5.49 3.00 -27.77
#